data_AF-A0A8S3B613-F1
#
_entry.id   AF-A0A8S3B613-F1
#
_cell.length_a   1.000
_cell.length_b   1.000
_cell.length_c   1.000
_cell.angle_alpha   90.00
_cell.angle_beta   90.00
_cell.angle_gamma   90.00
#
_symmetry.space_group_name_H-M   'P 1'
#
loop_
_entity.id
_entity.type
_entity.pdbx_description
1 polymer ?
#
loop_
_entity_poly.entity_id
_entity_poly.type
_entity_poly.pdbx_seq_one_letter_code
_entity_poly.pdbx_strand_id
1 'polypeptide(L)'
;KTTAWRVLLTALNRIENSDGQAHIIDPKAISKDDLYGYMDQNTREWTDGLFTHILRKIIDNVRGELSKRQWIIFDGDVDPEWVENLNSVLDDNKLLTLPNGERLGLPANVRVMFEVQDLRHATLATVSRTGMVWFNQETVTSAMLLQCYLNRIRQESVFNVINQDDPNSKDNIIQSSEENKTSILERQNHLADLLEPYCEKENGLILDTLEFSEQKQVHIMDFLQSRCLQTLFSMLNHVIRTIVKRQLFSNDRATPLTEKQIEQYLIKSLIISMIWSFSGDGKLKYRQQLGDFIMNTIKNNNIAPPTDRSLPIIDFEVNSEGEWDSWLLKVPSIELEGSKVDASDLVIPTIDTIRHETLLYTWLNEHKPLLLCGPPGSGKTMTLFSALRSLPACEVVGLNFSSATTPELIMKTFAHYCEYKKTATSGVVLAPSQLGKWIIVFCDEINLPDEDKYGTQRVISFLRQCIEHGGFYRTSDHTWIHLERIQFVGACNPPTDPGRKPLSHRFLRHCPLIYVDYPGEISLKQIYGTFNRAMLKKFNNMKP
;
A
#
# COMPACT_ATOMS: atom_id res chain seq x y z
N LYS A 1 -0.75 -13.08 -12.00
CA LYS A 1 -1.40 -14.30 -11.47
C LYS A 1 -2.84 -14.00 -11.12
N THR A 2 -3.11 -13.17 -10.11
CA THR A 2 -4.46 -12.79 -9.66
C THR A 2 -5.42 -12.39 -10.79
N THR A 3 -4.99 -11.46 -11.65
CA THR A 3 -5.81 -10.99 -12.77
C THR A 3 -6.15 -12.11 -13.77
N ALA A 4 -5.24 -13.05 -14.00
CA ALA A 4 -5.43 -14.10 -15.01
C ALA A 4 -6.56 -15.06 -14.62
N TRP A 5 -6.58 -15.54 -13.37
CA TRP A 5 -7.67 -16.42 -12.93
C TRP A 5 -8.98 -15.66 -12.75
N ARG A 6 -8.96 -14.38 -12.34
CA ARG A 6 -10.18 -13.55 -12.26
C ARG A 6 -10.84 -13.36 -13.63
N VAL A 7 -10.03 -13.08 -14.65
CA VAL A 7 -10.48 -12.98 -16.05
C VAL A 7 -11.01 -14.32 -16.54
N LEU A 8 -10.30 -15.42 -16.27
CA LEU A 8 -10.74 -16.76 -16.64
C LEU A 8 -12.08 -17.12 -16.00
N LEU A 9 -12.25 -16.88 -14.70
CA LEU A 9 -13.51 -17.13 -14.00
C LEU A 9 -14.66 -16.31 -14.61
N THR A 10 -14.43 -15.03 -14.87
CA THR A 10 -15.41 -14.14 -15.50
C THR A 10 -15.78 -14.62 -16.91
N ALA A 11 -14.80 -15.08 -17.69
CA ALA A 11 -15.02 -15.60 -19.03
C ALA A 11 -15.81 -16.92 -19.01
N LEU A 12 -15.48 -17.84 -18.12
CA LEU A 12 -16.19 -19.11 -17.95
C LEU A 12 -17.65 -18.87 -17.53
N ASN A 13 -17.90 -17.91 -16.64
CA ASN A 13 -19.27 -17.56 -16.25
C ASN A 13 -20.13 -17.13 -17.45
N ARG A 14 -19.53 -16.42 -18.42
CA ARG A 14 -20.21 -15.98 -19.64
C ARG A 14 -20.41 -17.10 -20.67
N ILE A 15 -19.46 -18.04 -20.77
CA ILE A 15 -19.52 -19.12 -21.75
C ILE A 15 -20.45 -20.24 -21.28
N GLU A 16 -20.34 -20.63 -20.02
CA GLU A 16 -21.06 -21.78 -19.45
C GLU A 16 -22.42 -21.39 -18.86
N ASN A 17 -22.74 -20.08 -18.78
CA ASN A 17 -23.92 -19.54 -18.07
C ASN A 17 -24.08 -20.10 -16.65
N SER A 18 -22.95 -20.41 -16.00
CA SER A 18 -22.89 -20.90 -14.62
C SER A 18 -22.16 -19.87 -13.79
N ASP A 19 -22.73 -19.50 -12.63
CA ASP A 19 -22.06 -18.59 -11.71
C ASP A 19 -20.80 -19.24 -11.14
N GLY A 20 -19.67 -18.55 -11.27
CA GLY A 20 -18.40 -18.92 -10.67
C GLY A 20 -18.13 -18.12 -9.41
N GLN A 21 -17.82 -18.81 -8.32
CA GLN A 21 -17.47 -18.25 -7.03
C GLN A 21 -16.04 -18.66 -6.64
N ALA A 22 -15.23 -17.68 -6.23
CA ALA A 22 -13.88 -17.92 -5.74
C ALA A 22 -13.77 -17.60 -4.24
N HIS A 23 -13.28 -18.56 -3.47
CA HIS A 23 -12.93 -18.42 -2.06
C HIS A 23 -11.41 -18.28 -1.97
N ILE A 24 -10.93 -17.09 -1.67
CA ILE A 24 -9.49 -16.79 -1.56
C ILE A 24 -9.09 -16.95 -0.11
N ILE A 25 -8.01 -17.67 0.19
CA ILE A 25 -7.50 -17.93 1.53
C ILE A 25 -5.99 -17.68 1.52
N ASP A 26 -5.46 -16.90 2.46
CA ASP A 26 -4.02 -16.91 2.74
C ASP A 26 -3.75 -17.96 3.84
N PRO A 27 -3.14 -19.11 3.52
CA PRO A 27 -2.94 -20.21 4.46
C PRO A 27 -1.95 -19.86 5.58
N LYS A 28 -1.15 -18.78 5.43
CA LYS A 28 -0.14 -18.36 6.42
C LYS A 28 -0.63 -17.23 7.32
N ALA A 29 -1.71 -16.55 6.93
CA ALA A 29 -2.34 -15.50 7.72
C ALA A 29 -3.06 -16.07 8.97
N ILE A 30 -3.52 -17.32 8.90
CA ILE A 30 -4.16 -18.05 10.01
C ILE A 30 -3.28 -19.22 10.47
N SER A 31 -3.62 -19.84 11.60
CA SER A 31 -2.91 -21.04 12.06
C SER A 31 -3.34 -22.28 11.26
N LYS A 32 -2.55 -23.35 11.32
CA LYS A 32 -2.91 -24.64 10.71
C LYS A 32 -4.23 -25.19 11.26
N ASP A 33 -4.44 -25.02 12.57
CA ASP A 33 -5.64 -25.47 13.27
C ASP A 33 -6.84 -24.63 12.84
N ASP A 34 -6.68 -23.32 12.66
CA ASP A 34 -7.75 -22.45 12.14
C ASP A 34 -8.05 -22.72 10.65
N LEU A 35 -7.09 -23.28 9.89
CA LEU A 35 -7.27 -23.61 8.49
C LEU A 35 -8.05 -24.91 8.29
N TYR A 36 -7.69 -25.98 9.00
CA TYR A 36 -8.30 -27.30 8.83
C TYR A 36 -9.29 -27.69 9.92
N GLY A 37 -9.15 -27.14 11.12
CA GLY A 37 -9.88 -27.55 12.31
C GLY A 37 -9.02 -28.34 13.28
N TYR A 38 -9.51 -28.46 14.51
CA TYR A 38 -8.86 -29.21 15.57
C TYR A 38 -9.88 -30.02 16.37
N MET A 39 -9.37 -31.05 17.05
CA MET A 39 -10.16 -31.84 18.00
C MET A 39 -9.81 -31.39 19.41
N ASP A 40 -10.81 -30.93 20.16
CA ASP A 40 -10.63 -30.57 21.56
C ASP A 40 -10.28 -31.82 22.38
N GLN A 41 -9.16 -31.79 23.09
CA GLN A 41 -8.68 -32.94 23.86
C GLN A 41 -9.58 -33.30 25.05
N ASN A 42 -10.31 -32.32 25.59
CA ASN A 42 -11.17 -32.48 26.75
C ASN A 42 -12.57 -32.94 26.33
N THR A 43 -13.21 -32.26 25.38
CA THR A 43 -14.58 -32.57 24.96
C THR A 43 -14.65 -33.64 23.88
N ARG A 44 -13.54 -33.89 23.17
CA ARG A 44 -13.48 -34.70 21.93
C ARG A 44 -14.38 -34.18 20.83
N GLU A 45 -14.81 -32.92 20.92
CA GLU A 45 -15.58 -32.27 19.88
C GLU A 45 -14.64 -31.77 18.79
N TRP A 46 -15.09 -31.93 17.54
CA TRP A 46 -14.38 -31.43 16.38
C TRP A 46 -14.86 -30.02 16.07
N THR A 47 -13.92 -29.09 15.92
CA THR A 47 -14.17 -27.74 15.42
C THR A 47 -13.61 -27.64 14.01
N ASP A 48 -14.45 -27.32 13.03
CA ASP A 48 -14.00 -27.08 11.66
C ASP A 48 -13.08 -25.84 11.60
N GLY A 49 -12.15 -25.86 10.65
CA GLY A 49 -11.37 -24.69 10.25
C GLY A 49 -11.96 -24.04 9.00
N LEU A 50 -11.30 -23.00 8.51
CA LEU A 50 -11.78 -22.22 7.37
C LEU A 50 -11.96 -23.06 6.08
N PHE A 51 -10.97 -23.87 5.73
CA PHE A 51 -11.01 -24.69 4.51
C PHE A 51 -12.06 -25.79 4.62
N THR A 52 -12.12 -26.50 5.76
CA THR A 52 -13.10 -27.56 6.01
C THR A 52 -14.51 -27.00 6.05
N HIS A 53 -14.71 -25.84 6.67
CA HIS A 53 -15.99 -25.13 6.68
C HIS A 53 -16.46 -24.77 5.26
N ILE A 54 -15.58 -24.19 4.44
CA ILE A 54 -15.92 -23.84 3.04
C ILE A 54 -16.26 -25.09 2.24
N LEU A 55 -15.46 -26.15 2.37
CA LEU A 55 -15.69 -27.40 1.65
C LEU A 55 -17.03 -28.04 2.05
N ARG A 56 -17.32 -28.11 3.35
CA ARG A 56 -18.58 -28.62 3.90
C ARG A 56 -19.78 -27.82 3.39
N LYS A 57 -19.69 -26.48 3.42
CA LYS A 57 -20.74 -25.61 2.90
C LYS A 57 -21.06 -25.86 1.43
N ILE A 58 -20.05 -26.16 0.61
CA ILE A 58 -20.25 -26.51 -0.79
C ILE A 58 -20.93 -27.88 -0.94
N ILE A 59 -20.54 -28.86 -0.12
CA ILE A 59 -21.11 -30.21 -0.12
C ILE A 59 -22.59 -30.19 0.33
N ASP A 60 -22.89 -29.44 1.40
CA ASP A 60 -24.24 -29.32 1.97
C ASP A 60 -25.22 -28.64 1.02
N ASN A 61 -24.72 -27.85 0.05
CA ASN A 61 -25.50 -27.28 -1.06
C ASN A 61 -26.71 -26.44 -0.62
N VAL A 62 -26.64 -25.79 0.53
CA VAL A 62 -27.76 -25.06 1.15
C VAL A 62 -28.28 -23.93 0.26
N ARG A 63 -27.40 -23.27 -0.52
CA ARG A 63 -27.74 -22.16 -1.42
C ARG A 63 -27.57 -22.53 -2.90
N GLY A 64 -27.50 -23.81 -3.22
CA GLY A 64 -27.27 -24.27 -4.59
C GLY A 64 -25.81 -24.17 -5.02
N GLU A 65 -24.84 -24.23 -4.10
CA GLU A 65 -23.41 -24.18 -4.37
C GLU A 65 -22.93 -25.24 -5.39
N LEU A 66 -23.55 -26.42 -5.42
CA LEU A 66 -23.22 -27.50 -6.36
C LEU A 66 -23.58 -27.18 -7.82
N SER A 67 -24.54 -26.28 -8.04
CA SER A 67 -24.91 -25.81 -9.40
C SER A 67 -23.91 -24.77 -9.96
N LYS A 68 -23.07 -24.23 -9.08
CA LYS A 68 -22.11 -23.16 -9.37
C LYS A 68 -20.70 -23.73 -9.47
N ARG A 69 -19.84 -23.06 -10.22
CA ARG A 69 -18.41 -23.36 -10.26
C ARG A 69 -17.75 -22.80 -9.00
N GLN A 70 -17.08 -23.65 -8.22
CA GLN A 70 -16.50 -23.26 -6.94
C GLN A 70 -14.97 -23.36 -7.01
N TRP A 71 -14.26 -22.26 -6.81
CA TRP A 71 -12.81 -22.23 -6.75
C TRP A 71 -12.35 -21.92 -5.34
N ILE A 72 -11.42 -22.71 -4.82
CA ILE A 72 -10.74 -22.44 -3.55
C ILE A 72 -9.29 -22.10 -3.91
N ILE A 73 -8.88 -20.87 -3.64
CA ILE A 73 -7.59 -20.33 -4.05
C ILE A 73 -6.76 -20.06 -2.81
N PHE A 74 -5.67 -20.80 -2.64
CA PHE A 74 -4.67 -20.51 -1.64
C PHE A 74 -3.71 -19.45 -2.16
N ASP A 75 -3.96 -18.21 -1.77
CA ASP A 75 -3.15 -17.05 -2.12
C ASP A 75 -2.17 -16.74 -0.99
N GLY A 76 -1.05 -17.47 -0.93
CA GLY A 76 -0.01 -17.32 0.10
C GLY A 76 1.15 -18.27 -0.14
N ASP A 77 2.06 -18.38 0.82
CA ASP A 77 3.25 -19.22 0.68
C ASP A 77 2.95 -20.70 0.94
N VAL A 78 3.66 -21.58 0.22
CA VAL A 78 3.47 -23.03 0.29
C VAL A 78 4.62 -23.67 1.06
N ASP A 79 4.25 -24.48 2.05
CA ASP A 79 5.16 -25.28 2.84
C ASP A 79 4.57 -26.68 3.11
N PRO A 80 5.40 -27.65 3.57
CA PRO A 80 4.94 -29.00 3.86
C PRO A 80 3.96 -29.06 5.05
N GLU A 81 4.06 -28.13 6.00
CA GLU A 81 3.35 -28.21 7.28
C GLU A 81 1.83 -28.11 7.11
N TRP A 82 1.35 -27.22 6.23
CA TRP A 82 -0.07 -27.12 5.93
C TRP A 82 -0.47 -27.91 4.68
N VAL A 83 0.37 -28.04 3.65
CA VAL A 83 -0.04 -28.67 2.38
C VAL A 83 -0.10 -30.19 2.45
N GLU A 84 0.62 -30.85 3.37
CA GLU A 84 0.55 -32.31 3.49
C GLU A 84 -0.87 -32.83 3.74
N ASN A 85 -1.68 -32.08 4.49
CA ASN A 85 -3.08 -32.41 4.75
C ASN A 85 -3.96 -32.36 3.48
N LEU A 86 -3.51 -31.67 2.42
CA LEU A 86 -4.22 -31.58 1.13
C LEU A 86 -3.78 -32.64 0.12
N ASN A 87 -2.73 -33.40 0.40
CA ASN A 87 -2.20 -34.36 -0.57
C ASN A 87 -3.24 -35.42 -1.01
N SER A 88 -4.11 -35.88 -0.09
CA SER A 88 -5.20 -36.81 -0.39
C SER A 88 -6.41 -36.15 -1.09
N VAL A 89 -6.47 -34.82 -1.06
CA VAL A 89 -7.47 -34.03 -1.79
C VAL A 89 -7.02 -33.77 -3.23
N LEU A 90 -5.72 -33.61 -3.42
CA LEU A 90 -5.10 -33.29 -4.71
C LEU A 90 -4.82 -34.54 -5.57
N ASP A 91 -4.79 -35.73 -4.96
CA ASP A 91 -4.64 -36.99 -5.69
C ASP A 91 -5.97 -37.52 -6.25
N ASP A 92 -5.92 -38.72 -6.85
CA ASP A 92 -7.09 -39.36 -7.46
C ASP A 92 -8.19 -39.71 -6.44
N ASN A 93 -7.87 -39.78 -5.13
CA ASN A 93 -8.84 -40.08 -4.10
C ASN A 93 -9.83 -38.93 -3.90
N LYS A 94 -9.39 -37.68 -4.12
CA LYS A 94 -10.21 -36.46 -4.00
C LYS A 94 -10.95 -36.40 -2.67
N LEU A 95 -10.28 -36.73 -1.57
CA LEU A 95 -10.92 -36.95 -0.28
C LEU A 95 -10.08 -36.38 0.86
N LEU A 96 -10.66 -35.46 1.62
CA LEU A 96 -10.06 -34.86 2.80
C LEU A 96 -10.41 -35.71 4.03
N THR A 97 -9.39 -36.35 4.61
CA THR A 97 -9.51 -37.10 5.87
C THR A 97 -9.15 -36.22 7.06
N LEU A 98 -10.11 -36.01 7.95
CA LEU A 98 -9.93 -35.23 9.18
C LEU A 98 -9.50 -36.13 10.35
N PRO A 99 -8.79 -35.60 11.38
CA PRO A 99 -8.36 -36.35 12.56
C PRO A 99 -9.48 -37.09 13.31
N ASN A 100 -10.56 -36.38 13.62
CA ASN A 100 -11.87 -36.70 13.08
C ASN A 100 -12.35 -38.15 12.86
N GLY A 101 -11.80 -38.77 11.82
CA GLY A 101 -12.37 -39.91 11.11
C GLY A 101 -13.31 -39.53 9.96
N GLU A 102 -13.80 -38.29 9.92
CA GLU A 102 -14.66 -37.80 8.83
C GLU A 102 -13.89 -37.67 7.52
N ARG A 103 -14.61 -37.96 6.44
CA ARG A 103 -14.09 -38.01 5.08
C ARG A 103 -14.94 -37.11 4.20
N LEU A 104 -14.40 -35.93 3.87
CA LEU A 104 -15.06 -34.97 2.98
C LEU A 104 -14.57 -35.19 1.55
N GLY A 105 -15.45 -35.71 0.68
CA GLY A 105 -15.15 -35.86 -0.73
C GLY A 105 -15.20 -34.52 -1.46
N LEU A 106 -14.26 -34.26 -2.37
CA LEU A 106 -14.20 -33.05 -3.17
C LEU A 106 -15.20 -33.13 -4.35
N PRO A 107 -16.24 -32.28 -4.38
CA PRO A 107 -17.22 -32.31 -5.47
C PRO A 107 -16.62 -31.95 -6.83
N ALA A 108 -17.21 -32.48 -7.92
CA ALA A 108 -16.68 -32.31 -9.27
C ALA A 108 -16.69 -30.85 -9.79
N ASN A 109 -17.51 -29.98 -9.20
CA ASN A 109 -17.58 -28.55 -9.49
C ASN A 109 -16.55 -27.71 -8.72
N VAL A 110 -15.80 -28.31 -7.78
CA VAL A 110 -14.75 -27.63 -7.00
C VAL A 110 -13.39 -27.73 -7.68
N ARG A 111 -12.63 -26.64 -7.69
CA ARG A 111 -11.20 -26.62 -8.07
C ARG A 111 -10.38 -25.95 -6.98
N VAL A 112 -9.27 -26.58 -6.61
CA VAL A 112 -8.29 -26.02 -5.67
C VAL A 112 -7.12 -25.45 -6.48
N MET A 113 -6.73 -24.21 -6.22
CA MET A 113 -5.65 -23.50 -6.89
C MET A 113 -4.67 -22.91 -5.88
N PHE A 114 -3.42 -22.79 -6.27
CA PHE A 114 -2.37 -22.18 -5.45
C PHE A 114 -1.81 -20.96 -6.19
N GLU A 115 -1.95 -19.78 -5.61
CA GLU A 115 -1.31 -18.54 -6.07
C GLU A 115 -0.11 -18.24 -5.17
N VAL A 116 1.06 -18.75 -5.57
CA VAL A 116 2.33 -18.67 -4.81
C VAL A 116 3.34 -17.77 -5.50
N GLN A 117 4.27 -17.15 -4.76
CA GLN A 117 5.40 -16.44 -5.38
C GLN A 117 6.42 -17.42 -5.96
N ASP A 118 6.85 -18.38 -5.16
CA ASP A 118 7.79 -19.44 -5.50
C ASP A 118 7.45 -20.75 -4.78
N LEU A 119 8.22 -21.81 -5.06
CA LEU A 119 8.04 -23.15 -4.51
C LEU A 119 9.31 -23.65 -3.80
N ARG A 120 10.16 -22.74 -3.28
CA ARG A 120 11.45 -23.12 -2.67
C ARG A 120 11.31 -24.11 -1.51
N HIS A 121 10.21 -24.02 -0.76
CA HIS A 121 9.92 -24.86 0.39
C HIS A 121 8.84 -25.92 0.11
N ALA A 122 8.35 -26.03 -1.13
CA ALA A 122 7.34 -27.01 -1.49
C ALA A 122 7.94 -28.43 -1.63
N THR A 123 7.20 -29.46 -1.22
CA THR A 123 7.63 -30.84 -1.43
C THR A 123 7.35 -31.34 -2.85
N LEU A 124 8.17 -32.26 -3.36
CA LEU A 124 7.90 -32.92 -4.65
C LEU A 124 6.58 -33.68 -4.66
N ALA A 125 6.12 -34.18 -3.51
CA ALA A 125 4.85 -34.88 -3.37
C ALA A 125 3.64 -33.94 -3.56
N THR A 126 3.79 -32.66 -3.22
CA THR A 126 2.80 -31.63 -3.49
C THR A 126 2.80 -31.24 -4.96
N VAL A 127 3.98 -30.98 -5.52
CA VAL A 127 4.12 -30.49 -6.90
C VAL A 127 3.73 -31.55 -7.94
N SER A 128 3.97 -32.84 -7.66
CA SER A 128 3.62 -33.92 -8.59
C SER A 128 2.11 -34.13 -8.77
N ARG A 129 1.29 -33.63 -7.85
CA ARG A 129 -0.17 -33.77 -7.84
C ARG A 129 -0.91 -32.53 -8.37
N THR A 130 -0.18 -31.50 -8.78
CA THR A 130 -0.78 -30.24 -9.22
C THR A 130 -0.40 -29.90 -10.66
N GLY A 131 -1.34 -29.29 -11.38
CA GLY A 131 -1.05 -28.69 -12.69
C GLY A 131 -0.30 -27.38 -12.51
N MET A 132 0.82 -27.21 -13.21
CA MET A 132 1.69 -26.05 -13.09
C MET A 132 1.49 -25.07 -14.25
N VAL A 133 1.14 -23.83 -13.92
CA VAL A 133 1.09 -22.70 -14.87
C VAL A 133 2.16 -21.68 -14.46
N TRP A 134 3.23 -21.59 -15.25
CA TRP A 134 4.32 -20.66 -14.98
C TRP A 134 3.99 -19.27 -15.52
N PHE A 135 3.95 -18.27 -14.64
CA PHE A 135 3.83 -16.86 -15.01
C PHE A 135 5.20 -16.21 -14.93
N ASN A 136 5.81 -15.92 -16.08
CA ASN A 136 7.06 -15.17 -16.13
C ASN A 136 6.79 -13.70 -15.73
N GLN A 137 7.79 -13.03 -15.17
CA GLN A 137 7.71 -11.58 -14.86
C GLN A 137 7.51 -10.76 -16.14
N GLU A 138 8.06 -11.22 -17.27
CA GLU A 138 7.91 -10.57 -18.58
C GLU A 138 6.50 -10.71 -19.19
N THR A 139 5.64 -11.58 -18.65
CA THR A 139 4.26 -11.74 -19.14
C THR A 139 3.43 -10.47 -18.98
N VAL A 140 3.70 -9.69 -17.91
CA VAL A 140 3.08 -8.38 -17.69
C VAL A 140 4.18 -7.34 -17.66
N THR A 141 4.38 -6.69 -18.81
CA THR A 141 5.42 -5.67 -18.94
C THR A 141 5.03 -4.36 -18.27
N SER A 142 6.01 -3.55 -17.89
CA SER A 142 5.80 -2.21 -17.33
C SER A 142 5.01 -1.29 -18.26
N ALA A 143 5.19 -1.43 -19.58
CA ALA A 143 4.38 -0.72 -20.59
C ALA A 143 2.89 -1.11 -20.52
N MET A 144 2.57 -2.40 -20.32
CA MET A 144 1.18 -2.83 -20.15
C MET A 144 0.55 -2.27 -18.87
N LEU A 145 1.33 -2.13 -17.78
CA LEU A 145 0.86 -1.51 -16.54
C LEU A 145 0.57 -0.02 -16.73
N LEU A 146 1.42 0.70 -17.47
CA LEU A 146 1.19 2.10 -17.82
C LEU A 146 -0.05 2.28 -18.67
N GLN A 147 -0.22 1.48 -19.73
CA GLN A 147 -1.42 1.55 -20.57
C GLN A 147 -2.69 1.23 -19.78
N CYS A 148 -2.62 0.21 -18.90
CA CYS A 148 -3.73 -0.13 -18.01
C CYS A 148 -4.08 1.04 -17.08
N TYR A 149 -3.07 1.72 -16.54
CA TYR A 149 -3.26 2.92 -15.72
C TYR A 149 -3.91 4.07 -16.50
N LEU A 150 -3.43 4.38 -17.71
CA LEU A 150 -4.02 5.41 -18.58
C LEU A 150 -5.48 5.09 -18.92
N ASN A 151 -5.78 3.84 -19.29
CA ASN A 151 -7.15 3.41 -19.55
C ASN A 151 -8.03 3.54 -18.29
N ARG A 152 -7.48 3.24 -17.12
CA ARG A 152 -8.21 3.36 -15.85
C ARG A 152 -8.54 4.80 -15.51
N ILE A 153 -7.61 5.74 -15.65
CA ILE A 153 -7.90 7.17 -15.38
C ILE A 153 -8.89 7.77 -16.38
N ARG A 154 -9.00 7.18 -17.59
CA ARG A 154 -9.97 7.57 -18.62
C ARG A 154 -11.39 7.02 -18.39
N GLN A 155 -11.51 5.93 -17.65
CA GLN A 155 -12.79 5.22 -17.43
C GLN A 155 -13.34 5.39 -16.02
N GLU A 156 -12.46 5.46 -15.03
CA GLU A 156 -12.81 5.51 -13.61
C GLU A 156 -12.42 6.86 -13.03
N SER A 157 -13.36 7.50 -12.33
CA SER A 157 -13.05 8.74 -11.63
C SER A 157 -12.02 8.49 -10.53
N VAL A 158 -10.95 9.29 -10.49
CA VAL A 158 -9.94 9.20 -9.41
C VAL A 158 -10.56 9.31 -8.03
N PHE A 159 -11.67 10.04 -7.88
CA PHE A 159 -12.40 10.22 -6.63
C PHE A 159 -13.11 8.96 -6.12
N ASN A 160 -13.39 7.97 -6.99
CA ASN A 160 -14.05 6.71 -6.59
C ASN A 160 -13.18 5.88 -5.64
N VAL A 161 -11.85 6.02 -5.71
CA VAL A 161 -10.89 5.19 -4.96
C VAL A 161 -10.88 5.49 -3.46
N ILE A 162 -11.31 6.69 -3.03
CA ILE A 162 -11.33 7.12 -1.63
C ILE A 162 -12.73 6.99 -1.00
N ASN A 163 -13.78 6.95 -1.83
CA ASN A 163 -15.11 7.41 -1.44
C ASN A 163 -16.21 6.33 -1.47
N GLN A 164 -15.95 5.13 -0.94
CA GLN A 164 -17.07 4.23 -0.58
C GLN A 164 -17.65 4.52 0.82
N ASP A 165 -16.92 5.24 1.69
CA ASP A 165 -17.15 5.10 3.15
C ASP A 165 -17.48 6.41 3.92
N ASP A 166 -17.63 7.57 3.27
CA ASP A 166 -18.09 8.80 3.97
C ASP A 166 -19.05 9.68 3.14
N PRO A 167 -20.38 9.46 3.23
CA PRO A 167 -21.41 10.20 2.48
C PRO A 167 -21.36 11.72 2.64
N ASN A 168 -20.73 12.24 3.69
CA ASN A 168 -20.68 13.67 4.02
C ASN A 168 -19.36 14.35 3.61
N SER A 169 -18.42 13.62 2.98
CA SER A 169 -17.21 14.26 2.46
C SER A 169 -17.57 15.27 1.37
N LYS A 170 -16.90 16.42 1.34
CA LYS A 170 -17.07 17.41 0.25
C LYS A 170 -16.87 16.76 -1.13
N ASP A 171 -16.08 15.69 -1.21
CA ASP A 171 -15.81 14.94 -2.43
C ASP A 171 -17.01 14.06 -2.87
N ASN A 172 -17.85 13.59 -1.94
CA ASN A 172 -19.10 12.87 -2.24
C ASN A 172 -20.22 13.78 -2.71
N ILE A 173 -20.24 15.04 -2.26
CA ILE A 173 -21.14 16.07 -2.80
C ILE A 173 -20.83 16.31 -4.29
N ILE A 174 -19.54 16.31 -4.69
CA ILE A 174 -19.12 16.45 -6.10
C ILE A 174 -19.65 15.32 -6.98
N GLN A 175 -19.65 14.07 -6.48
CA GLN A 175 -20.06 12.89 -7.26
C GLN A 175 -21.59 12.69 -7.36
N SER A 176 -22.38 13.43 -6.58
CA SER A 176 -23.82 13.22 -6.47
C SER A 176 -24.62 13.63 -7.73
N SER A 177 -24.11 14.58 -8.52
CA SER A 177 -24.73 15.01 -9.78
C SER A 177 -24.03 14.39 -10.99
N GLU A 178 -24.78 13.77 -11.92
CA GLU A 178 -24.23 13.15 -13.14
C GLU A 178 -23.42 14.14 -14.01
N GLU A 179 -23.82 15.41 -14.07
CA GLU A 179 -23.12 16.47 -14.79
C GLU A 179 -21.69 16.72 -14.27
N ASN A 180 -21.48 16.59 -12.95
CA ASN A 180 -20.13 16.72 -12.38
C ASN A 180 -19.28 15.49 -12.67
N LYS A 181 -19.87 14.29 -12.75
CA LYS A 181 -19.14 13.06 -13.08
C LYS A 181 -18.60 13.08 -14.51
N THR A 182 -19.42 13.47 -15.49
CA THR A 182 -18.99 13.62 -16.88
C THR A 182 -17.92 14.71 -17.00
N SER A 183 -18.14 15.87 -16.38
CA SER A 183 -17.18 16.98 -16.37
C SER A 183 -15.84 16.63 -15.68
N ILE A 184 -15.85 15.79 -14.64
CA ILE A 184 -14.63 15.25 -14.03
C ILE A 184 -13.89 14.36 -15.02
N LEU A 185 -14.60 13.43 -15.66
CA LEU A 185 -14.00 12.44 -16.55
C LEU A 185 -13.43 13.08 -17.82
N GLU A 186 -14.12 14.08 -18.40
CA GLU A 186 -13.62 14.86 -19.54
C GLU A 186 -12.28 15.55 -19.22
N ARG A 187 -12.17 16.16 -18.03
CA ARG A 187 -10.90 16.79 -17.59
C ARG A 187 -9.82 15.75 -17.33
N GLN A 188 -10.17 14.61 -16.72
CA GLN A 188 -9.22 13.52 -16.53
C GLN A 188 -8.71 12.96 -17.86
N ASN A 189 -9.58 12.85 -18.88
CA ASN A 189 -9.21 12.41 -20.22
C ASN A 189 -8.20 13.37 -20.84
N HIS A 190 -8.45 14.68 -20.78
CA HIS A 190 -7.50 15.67 -21.25
C HIS A 190 -6.13 15.57 -20.54
N LEU A 191 -6.12 15.38 -19.21
CA LEU A 191 -4.88 15.15 -18.46
C LEU A 191 -4.19 13.84 -18.84
N ALA A 192 -4.95 12.79 -19.17
CA ALA A 192 -4.41 11.53 -19.65
C ALA A 192 -3.73 11.70 -21.02
N ASP A 193 -4.32 12.48 -21.91
CA ASP A 193 -3.77 12.79 -23.23
C ASP A 193 -2.46 13.58 -23.13
N LEU A 194 -2.33 14.47 -22.13
CA LEU A 194 -1.07 15.16 -21.84
C LEU A 194 0.02 14.23 -21.26
N LEU A 195 -0.36 13.13 -20.59
CA LEU A 195 0.57 12.16 -20.03
C LEU A 195 1.01 11.07 -21.02
N GLU A 196 0.18 10.80 -22.03
CA GLU A 196 0.38 9.71 -23.00
C GLU A 196 1.78 9.74 -23.69
N PRO A 197 2.31 10.90 -24.15
CA PRO A 197 3.65 10.96 -24.76
C PRO A 197 4.78 10.50 -23.83
N TYR A 198 4.62 10.66 -22.51
CA TYR A 198 5.63 10.26 -21.53
C TYR A 198 5.55 8.76 -21.17
N CYS A 199 4.48 8.09 -21.56
CA CYS A 199 4.18 6.70 -21.28
C CYS A 199 4.46 5.76 -22.47
N GLU A 200 4.91 6.31 -23.61
CA GLU A 200 5.19 5.55 -24.82
C GLU A 200 6.26 4.46 -24.59
N LYS A 201 6.17 3.37 -25.36
CA LYS A 201 7.07 2.22 -25.22
C LYS A 201 8.49 2.53 -25.70
N GLU A 202 8.63 3.40 -26.70
CA GLU A 202 9.90 3.80 -27.29
C GLU A 202 10.16 5.26 -26.93
N ASN A 203 11.30 5.56 -26.30
CA ASN A 203 11.67 6.91 -25.81
C ASN A 203 10.70 7.52 -24.77
N GLY A 204 9.90 6.69 -24.09
CA GLY A 204 9.03 7.13 -23.02
C GLY A 204 9.82 7.44 -21.75
N LEU A 205 9.74 8.69 -21.31
CA LEU A 205 10.45 9.19 -20.13
C LEU A 205 10.27 8.30 -18.89
N ILE A 206 9.05 7.79 -18.65
CA ILE A 206 8.75 6.99 -17.45
C ILE A 206 9.49 5.64 -17.50
N LEU A 207 9.49 4.97 -18.65
CA LEU A 207 10.13 3.66 -18.80
C LEU A 207 11.65 3.78 -18.78
N ASP A 208 12.22 4.77 -19.47
CA ASP A 208 13.66 5.02 -19.47
C ASP A 208 14.17 5.32 -18.05
N THR A 209 13.40 6.10 -17.29
CA THR A 209 13.74 6.43 -15.89
C THR A 209 13.60 5.22 -14.98
N LEU A 210 12.60 4.36 -15.21
CA LEU A 210 12.41 3.12 -14.46
C LEU A 210 13.58 2.15 -14.69
N GLU A 211 13.99 1.97 -15.95
CA GLU A 211 15.13 1.12 -16.33
C GLU A 211 16.44 1.65 -15.74
N PHE A 212 16.67 2.96 -15.80
CA PHE A 212 17.83 3.58 -15.16
C PHE A 212 17.85 3.33 -13.64
N SER A 213 16.69 3.42 -12.98
CA SER A 213 16.60 3.11 -11.55
C SER A 213 16.96 1.66 -11.27
N GLU A 214 16.40 0.72 -12.02
CA GLU A 214 16.66 -0.71 -11.83
C GLU A 214 18.14 -1.08 -12.02
N GLN A 215 18.80 -0.51 -13.04
CA GLN A 215 20.14 -0.91 -13.44
C GLN A 215 21.27 -0.13 -12.76
N LYS A 216 21.03 1.14 -12.39
CA LYS A 216 22.10 2.06 -11.97
C LYS A 216 21.95 2.56 -10.53
N GLN A 217 20.80 2.41 -9.90
CA GLN A 217 20.56 2.91 -8.55
C GLN A 217 20.74 1.80 -7.50
N VAL A 218 21.05 2.21 -6.27
CA VAL A 218 21.12 1.30 -5.12
C VAL A 218 19.99 1.63 -4.17
N HIS A 219 19.16 0.63 -3.92
CA HIS A 219 17.98 0.70 -3.07
C HIS A 219 18.23 -0.03 -1.75
N ILE A 220 17.50 0.35 -0.70
CA ILE A 220 17.65 -0.27 0.62
C ILE A 220 16.83 -1.55 0.75
N MET A 221 15.66 -1.57 0.11
CA MET A 221 14.86 -2.77 -0.09
C MET A 221 14.99 -3.20 -1.55
N ASP A 222 14.71 -4.47 -1.84
CA ASP A 222 14.71 -5.00 -3.20
C ASP A 222 13.86 -4.15 -4.14
N PHE A 223 14.41 -3.85 -5.32
CA PHE A 223 13.75 -3.05 -6.33
C PHE A 223 12.65 -3.87 -7.02
N LEU A 224 11.44 -3.34 -7.06
CA LEU A 224 10.30 -3.95 -7.72
C LEU A 224 9.65 -2.93 -8.66
N GLN A 225 9.73 -3.18 -9.97
CA GLN A 225 9.11 -2.32 -10.98
C GLN A 225 7.62 -2.04 -10.67
N SER A 226 6.89 -3.07 -10.22
CA SER A 226 5.48 -2.94 -9.85
C SER A 226 5.23 -2.03 -8.64
N ARG A 227 6.09 -2.04 -7.61
CA ARG A 227 6.00 -1.14 -6.44
C ARG A 227 6.23 0.32 -6.87
N CYS A 228 7.28 0.53 -7.66
CA CYS A 228 7.67 1.82 -8.20
C CYS A 228 6.55 2.44 -9.05
N LEU A 229 5.98 1.67 -9.99
CA LEU A 229 4.86 2.13 -10.80
C LEU A 229 3.59 2.37 -9.99
N GLN A 230 3.25 1.50 -9.04
CA GLN A 230 2.09 1.73 -8.16
C GLN A 230 2.25 3.00 -7.29
N THR A 231 3.47 3.29 -6.86
CA THR A 231 3.81 4.51 -6.12
C THR A 231 3.71 5.75 -7.03
N LEU A 232 4.18 5.66 -8.27
CA LEU A 232 4.02 6.72 -9.26
C LEU A 232 2.52 6.99 -9.51
N PHE A 233 1.72 5.94 -9.70
CA PHE A 233 0.29 6.05 -9.94
C PHE A 233 -0.44 6.71 -8.77
N SER A 234 -0.09 6.41 -7.52
CA SER A 234 -0.72 7.07 -6.37
C SER A 234 -0.41 8.57 -6.33
N MET A 235 0.84 8.95 -6.61
CA MET A 235 1.24 10.37 -6.68
C MET A 235 0.57 11.09 -7.84
N LEU A 236 0.48 10.47 -9.02
CA LEU A 236 -0.21 11.06 -10.17
C LEU A 236 -1.72 11.20 -9.93
N ASN A 237 -2.38 10.24 -9.28
CA ASN A 237 -3.79 10.39 -8.94
C ASN A 237 -4.02 11.58 -7.98
N HIS A 238 -3.09 11.81 -7.04
CA HIS A 238 -3.14 12.97 -6.16
C HIS A 238 -2.99 14.30 -6.92
N VAL A 239 -2.06 14.36 -7.88
CA VAL A 239 -1.87 15.51 -8.76
C VAL A 239 -3.12 15.79 -9.60
N ILE A 240 -3.66 14.75 -10.26
CA ILE A 240 -4.89 14.85 -11.06
C ILE A 240 -6.07 15.32 -10.20
N ARG A 241 -6.25 14.75 -9.00
CA ARG A 241 -7.27 15.21 -8.04
C ARG A 241 -7.10 16.68 -7.69
N THR A 242 -5.88 17.12 -7.42
CA THR A 242 -5.59 18.50 -7.03
C THR A 242 -5.96 19.47 -8.15
N ILE A 243 -5.62 19.14 -9.41
CA ILE A 243 -6.00 19.93 -10.59
C ILE A 243 -7.52 19.97 -10.73
N VAL A 244 -8.18 18.80 -10.71
CA VAL A 244 -9.64 18.71 -10.90
C VAL A 244 -10.42 19.41 -9.79
N LYS A 245 -10.03 19.24 -8.52
CA LYS A 245 -10.63 19.97 -7.39
C LYS A 245 -10.52 21.47 -7.58
N ARG A 246 -9.35 21.96 -8.00
CA ARG A 246 -9.15 23.40 -8.20
C ARG A 246 -9.99 23.98 -9.33
N GLN A 247 -10.16 23.23 -10.42
CA GLN A 247 -11.00 23.67 -11.53
C GLN A 247 -12.49 23.70 -11.15
N LEU A 248 -12.96 22.71 -10.37
CA LEU A 248 -14.35 22.60 -9.92
C LEU A 248 -14.72 23.62 -8.82
N PHE A 249 -13.83 23.87 -7.86
CA PHE A 249 -14.11 24.71 -6.69
C PHE A 249 -13.56 26.13 -6.78
N SER A 250 -13.49 26.69 -7.99
CA SER A 250 -13.00 28.06 -8.26
C SER A 250 -13.90 29.19 -7.70
N ASN A 251 -14.73 28.90 -6.69
CA ASN A 251 -15.66 29.83 -6.05
C ASN A 251 -15.09 30.68 -4.90
N ASP A 252 -13.79 30.62 -4.58
CA ASP A 252 -13.20 31.61 -3.66
C ASP A 252 -11.72 31.92 -4.00
N ARG A 253 -11.50 33.12 -4.56
CA ARG A 253 -10.24 33.89 -4.62
C ARG A 253 -9.05 33.41 -5.47
N ALA A 254 -9.05 32.21 -6.05
CA ALA A 254 -7.98 31.78 -6.97
C ALA A 254 -8.47 31.80 -8.43
N THR A 255 -7.73 32.49 -9.31
CA THR A 255 -7.98 32.45 -10.75
C THR A 255 -7.89 31.02 -11.27
N PRO A 256 -8.80 30.57 -12.16
CA PRO A 256 -8.67 29.30 -12.86
C PRO A 256 -7.30 29.22 -13.53
N LEU A 257 -6.62 28.09 -13.39
CA LEU A 257 -5.34 27.89 -14.06
C LEU A 257 -5.56 27.89 -15.57
N THR A 258 -4.66 28.55 -16.29
CA THR A 258 -4.60 28.46 -17.75
C THR A 258 -4.20 27.04 -18.17
N GLU A 259 -4.57 26.62 -19.38
CA GLU A 259 -4.20 25.31 -19.94
C GLU A 259 -2.68 25.08 -19.89
N LYS A 260 -1.91 26.12 -20.24
CA LYS A 260 -0.44 26.10 -20.15
C LYS A 260 0.08 25.90 -18.72
N GLN A 261 -0.56 26.50 -17.72
CA GLN A 261 -0.17 26.30 -16.32
C GLN A 261 -0.52 24.88 -15.83
N ILE A 262 -1.64 24.32 -16.29
CA ILE A 262 -2.03 22.94 -15.96
C ILE A 262 -1.02 21.96 -16.55
N GLU A 263 -0.67 22.13 -17.82
CA GLU A 263 0.35 21.32 -18.50
C GLU A 263 1.69 21.40 -17.77
N GLN A 264 2.15 22.61 -17.45
CA GLN A 264 3.41 22.80 -16.71
C GLN A 264 3.37 22.19 -15.31
N TYR A 265 2.26 22.36 -14.58
CA TYR A 265 2.09 21.77 -13.25
C TYR A 265 2.13 20.24 -13.33
N LEU A 266 1.35 19.64 -14.23
CA LEU A 266 1.27 18.19 -14.41
C LEU A 266 2.63 17.57 -14.74
N ILE A 267 3.35 18.14 -15.72
CA ILE A 267 4.62 17.61 -16.18
C ILE A 267 5.71 17.77 -15.10
N LYS A 268 5.79 18.94 -14.44
CA LYS A 268 6.77 19.13 -13.37
C LYS A 268 6.45 18.24 -12.16
N SER A 269 5.17 18.06 -11.84
CA SER A 269 4.75 17.12 -10.80
C SER A 269 5.04 15.66 -11.17
N LEU A 270 4.94 15.29 -12.46
CA LEU A 270 5.37 13.97 -12.95
C LEU A 270 6.87 13.75 -12.68
N ILE A 271 7.72 14.75 -12.94
CA ILE A 271 9.17 14.67 -12.66
C ILE A 271 9.44 14.40 -11.18
N ILE A 272 8.84 15.19 -10.28
CA ILE A 272 8.96 14.99 -8.83
C ILE A 272 8.45 13.60 -8.45
N SER A 273 7.30 13.19 -9.00
CA SER A 273 6.68 11.90 -8.69
C SER A 273 7.57 10.73 -9.08
N MET A 274 8.22 10.77 -10.25
CA MET A 274 9.17 9.73 -10.70
C MET A 274 10.38 9.64 -9.77
N ILE A 275 10.92 10.77 -9.32
CA ILE A 275 12.08 10.75 -8.41
C ILE A 275 11.72 10.05 -7.11
N TRP A 276 10.59 10.42 -6.49
CA TRP A 276 10.16 9.82 -5.23
C TRP A 276 9.66 8.38 -5.39
N SER A 277 9.02 8.03 -6.51
CA SER A 277 8.53 6.67 -6.74
C SER A 277 9.65 5.68 -7.05
N PHE A 278 10.69 6.12 -7.75
CA PHE A 278 11.75 5.22 -8.23
C PHE A 278 12.99 5.25 -7.32
N SER A 279 13.29 6.37 -6.66
CA SER A 279 14.45 6.50 -5.76
C SER A 279 14.10 6.90 -4.33
N GLY A 280 12.82 6.88 -3.95
CA GLY A 280 12.37 7.24 -2.60
C GLY A 280 12.99 6.39 -1.49
N ASP A 281 13.30 5.12 -1.76
CA ASP A 281 13.99 4.19 -0.87
C ASP A 281 15.53 4.25 -0.96
N GLY A 282 16.07 5.05 -1.89
CA GLY A 282 17.50 5.29 -2.03
C GLY A 282 18.02 6.40 -1.12
N LYS A 283 19.34 6.43 -0.91
CA LYS A 283 20.04 7.53 -0.23
C LYS A 283 19.95 8.83 -1.05
N LEU A 284 20.21 9.97 -0.42
CA LEU A 284 20.15 11.29 -1.05
C LEU A 284 20.94 11.40 -2.37
N LYS A 285 22.17 10.84 -2.41
CA LYS A 285 23.02 10.81 -3.61
C LYS A 285 22.32 10.18 -4.82
N TYR A 286 21.61 9.08 -4.59
CA TYR A 286 20.91 8.32 -5.62
C TYR A 286 19.69 9.08 -6.15
N ARG A 287 18.95 9.75 -5.25
CA ARG A 287 17.86 10.66 -5.63
C ARG A 287 18.35 11.82 -6.51
N GLN A 288 19.51 12.39 -6.17
CA GLN A 288 20.12 13.46 -6.96
C GLN A 288 20.53 12.97 -8.36
N GLN A 289 21.19 11.81 -8.44
CA GLN A 289 21.58 11.19 -9.72
C GLN A 289 20.38 10.91 -10.63
N LEU A 290 19.28 10.42 -10.07
CA LEU A 290 18.05 10.19 -10.83
C LEU A 290 17.45 11.51 -11.33
N GLY A 291 17.44 12.55 -10.48
CA GLY A 291 17.03 13.90 -10.87
C GLY A 291 17.86 14.45 -12.04
N ASP A 292 19.18 14.31 -11.98
CA ASP A 292 20.09 14.73 -13.05
C ASP A 292 19.83 13.96 -14.36
N PHE A 293 19.58 12.65 -14.26
CA PHE A 293 19.22 11.83 -15.41
C PHE A 293 17.94 12.34 -16.08
N ILE A 294 16.84 12.49 -15.30
CA ILE A 294 15.56 12.97 -15.81
C ILE A 294 15.71 14.35 -16.48
N MET A 295 16.43 15.27 -15.83
CA MET A 295 16.65 16.61 -16.37
C MET A 295 17.48 16.60 -17.65
N ASN A 296 18.43 15.68 -17.80
CA ASN A 296 19.20 15.52 -19.04
C ASN A 296 18.33 14.95 -20.18
N THR A 297 17.46 13.99 -19.88
CA THR A 297 16.53 13.40 -20.86
C THR A 297 15.49 14.41 -21.34
N ILE A 298 15.03 15.28 -20.44
CA ILE A 298 13.98 16.28 -20.72
C ILE A 298 14.48 17.53 -21.47
N LYS A 299 15.81 17.75 -21.60
CA LYS A 299 16.38 18.94 -22.25
C LYS A 299 15.82 19.24 -23.65
N ASN A 300 15.27 18.24 -24.34
CA ASN A 300 14.68 18.38 -25.67
C ASN A 300 13.18 18.78 -25.68
N ASN A 301 12.47 18.76 -24.54
CA ASN A 301 11.00 18.88 -24.45
C ASN A 301 10.49 20.26 -23.93
N ASN A 302 11.25 21.34 -24.08
CA ASN A 302 10.84 22.72 -23.71
C ASN A 302 10.38 22.94 -22.25
N ILE A 303 10.64 22.02 -21.32
CA ILE A 303 10.32 22.21 -19.89
C ILE A 303 11.40 23.06 -19.24
N ALA A 304 11.00 24.21 -18.69
CA ALA A 304 11.92 25.10 -18.01
C ALA A 304 12.50 24.42 -16.75
N PRO A 305 13.85 24.32 -16.64
CA PRO A 305 14.48 23.83 -15.43
C PRO A 305 14.21 24.78 -14.25
N PRO A 306 14.45 24.33 -13.00
CA PRO A 306 14.45 25.21 -11.85
C PRO A 306 15.35 26.45 -12.05
N THR A 307 14.94 27.56 -11.44
CA THR A 307 15.59 28.88 -11.59
C THR A 307 17.05 28.85 -11.16
N ASP A 308 17.34 28.09 -10.10
CA ASP A 308 18.71 27.81 -9.64
C ASP A 308 19.14 26.40 -10.06
N ARG A 309 20.04 26.33 -11.04
CA ARG A 309 20.58 25.06 -11.56
C ARG A 309 21.70 24.47 -10.71
N SER A 310 22.14 25.17 -9.67
CA SER A 310 23.17 24.67 -8.75
C SER A 310 22.59 23.70 -7.72
N LEU A 311 21.29 23.80 -7.46
CA LEU A 311 20.59 22.94 -6.51
C LEU A 311 19.97 21.72 -7.21
N PRO A 312 19.99 20.55 -6.56
CA PRO A 312 19.26 19.38 -7.04
C PRO A 312 17.76 19.63 -7.16
N ILE A 313 17.12 18.98 -8.14
CA ILE A 313 15.67 19.11 -8.37
C ILE A 313 14.80 18.71 -7.16
N ILE A 314 15.30 17.82 -6.30
CA ILE A 314 14.64 17.40 -5.04
C ILE A 314 14.54 18.51 -3.99
N ASP A 315 15.27 19.61 -4.18
CA ASP A 315 15.23 20.80 -3.32
C ASP A 315 14.22 21.84 -3.82
N PHE A 316 13.45 21.49 -4.85
CA PHE A 316 12.31 22.25 -5.35
C PHE A 316 11.01 21.44 -5.23
N GLU A 317 9.92 22.18 -5.11
CA GLU A 317 8.56 21.70 -5.30
C GLU A 317 7.90 22.42 -6.48
N VAL A 318 6.77 21.88 -6.94
CA VAL A 318 5.93 22.58 -7.90
C VAL A 318 4.85 23.30 -7.14
N ASN A 319 4.83 24.63 -7.26
CA ASN A 319 3.83 25.44 -6.61
C ASN A 319 2.48 25.32 -7.31
N SER A 320 1.47 25.94 -6.72
CA SER A 320 0.12 25.86 -7.25
C SER A 320 -0.01 26.47 -8.67
N GLU A 321 0.88 27.35 -9.08
CA GLU A 321 0.85 28.02 -10.39
C GLU A 321 1.59 27.23 -11.48
N GLY A 322 2.19 26.10 -11.14
CA GLY A 322 2.99 25.29 -12.06
C GLY A 322 4.44 25.76 -12.17
N GLU A 323 4.94 26.55 -11.23
CA GLU A 323 6.33 27.03 -11.17
C GLU A 323 7.16 26.28 -10.14
N TRP A 324 8.49 26.36 -10.26
CA TRP A 324 9.42 25.73 -9.33
C TRP A 324 9.67 26.65 -8.14
N ASP A 325 9.33 26.19 -6.94
CA ASP A 325 9.62 26.91 -5.69
C ASP A 325 10.62 26.12 -4.84
N SER A 326 11.57 26.82 -4.23
CA SER A 326 12.54 26.19 -3.35
C SER A 326 11.90 25.78 -2.03
N TRP A 327 12.18 24.56 -1.57
CA TRP A 327 11.74 24.10 -0.25
C TRP A 327 12.25 25.00 0.88
N LEU A 328 13.41 25.65 0.72
CA LEU A 328 13.96 26.56 1.73
C LEU A 328 13.01 27.71 2.07
N LEU A 329 12.24 28.20 1.10
CA LEU A 329 11.30 29.30 1.30
C LEU A 329 10.13 28.91 2.20
N LYS A 330 9.83 27.61 2.29
CA LYS A 330 8.75 27.07 3.14
C LYS A 330 9.19 26.72 4.55
N VAL A 331 10.49 26.69 4.84
CA VAL A 331 10.99 26.36 6.18
C VAL A 331 10.77 27.56 7.11
N PRO A 332 9.84 27.51 8.08
CA PRO A 332 9.59 28.64 8.95
C PRO A 332 10.73 28.79 9.96
N SER A 333 11.15 30.03 10.23
CA SER A 333 12.06 30.32 11.35
C SER A 333 11.27 30.26 12.66
N ILE A 334 11.29 29.12 13.33
CA ILE A 334 10.66 28.95 14.64
C ILE A 334 11.55 29.53 15.74
N GLU A 335 10.99 30.42 16.57
CA GLU A 335 11.56 30.75 17.86
C GLU A 335 10.81 29.99 18.95
N LEU A 336 11.52 29.17 19.72
CA LEU A 336 10.92 28.43 20.83
C LEU A 336 10.98 29.26 22.12
N GLU A 337 9.90 29.14 22.90
CA GLU A 337 9.88 29.56 24.30
C GLU A 337 10.67 28.57 25.15
N GLY A 338 11.42 29.08 26.13
CA GLY A 338 12.26 28.23 26.99
C GLY A 338 11.50 27.14 27.75
N SER A 339 10.21 27.33 28.01
CA SER A 339 9.34 26.36 28.71
C SER A 339 9.01 25.12 27.87
N LYS A 340 9.05 25.21 26.53
CA LYS A 340 8.63 24.13 25.61
C LYS A 340 9.79 23.30 25.04
N VAL A 341 11.01 23.56 25.50
CA VAL A 341 12.22 22.91 24.99
C VAL A 341 12.23 21.40 25.25
N ASP A 342 11.66 20.95 26.37
CA ASP A 342 11.69 19.55 26.81
C ASP A 342 10.49 18.73 26.28
N ALA A 343 9.65 19.31 25.42
CA ALA A 343 8.47 18.63 24.90
C ALA A 343 8.84 17.58 23.84
N SER A 344 8.40 16.32 24.04
CA SER A 344 8.58 15.22 23.08
C SER A 344 7.95 15.45 21.71
N ASP A 345 6.94 16.32 21.69
CA ASP A 345 6.08 16.55 20.53
C ASP A 345 6.61 17.65 19.62
N LEU A 346 7.71 18.30 20.00
CA LEU A 346 8.26 19.43 19.30
C LEU A 346 9.15 18.97 18.13
N VAL A 347 8.69 19.24 16.91
CA VAL A 347 9.44 18.98 15.68
C VAL A 347 9.93 20.30 15.13
N ILE A 348 11.24 20.45 14.99
CA ILE A 348 11.81 21.63 14.32
C ILE A 348 11.77 21.39 12.81
N PRO A 349 11.05 22.22 12.05
CA PRO A 349 10.95 22.03 10.62
C PRO A 349 12.30 22.32 9.97
N THR A 350 12.72 21.39 9.13
CA THR A 350 13.82 21.50 8.20
C THR A 350 13.32 21.23 6.79
N ILE A 351 14.20 21.40 5.79
CA ILE A 351 13.90 21.05 4.40
C ILE A 351 13.48 19.58 4.30
N ASP A 352 14.21 18.68 4.97
CA ASP A 352 13.95 17.24 4.95
C ASP A 352 12.60 16.89 5.57
N THR A 353 12.25 17.49 6.71
CA THR A 353 10.99 17.17 7.38
C THR A 353 9.79 17.63 6.55
N ILE A 354 9.80 18.85 6.01
CA ILE A 354 8.68 19.39 5.23
C ILE A 354 8.50 18.60 3.92
N ARG A 355 9.61 18.24 3.27
CA ARG A 355 9.61 17.46 2.03
C ARG A 355 9.03 16.07 2.24
N HIS A 356 9.50 15.36 3.26
CA HIS A 356 8.96 14.04 3.60
C HIS A 356 7.52 14.14 4.09
N GLU A 357 7.17 15.16 4.87
CA GLU A 357 5.80 15.41 5.34
C GLU A 357 4.82 15.55 4.17
N THR A 358 5.18 16.34 3.15
CA THR A 358 4.35 16.53 1.95
C THR A 358 4.16 15.23 1.17
N LEU A 359 5.22 14.42 1.06
CA LEU A 359 5.14 13.12 0.40
C LEU A 359 4.26 12.13 1.16
N LEU A 360 4.43 12.05 2.49
CA LEU A 360 3.61 11.21 3.35
C LEU A 360 2.14 11.63 3.29
N TYR A 361 1.85 12.94 3.36
CA TYR A 361 0.51 13.48 3.21
C TYR A 361 -0.15 13.04 1.90
N THR A 362 0.61 13.00 0.80
CA THR A 362 0.12 12.52 -0.50
C THR A 362 -0.35 11.07 -0.40
N TRP A 363 0.47 10.15 0.13
CA TRP A 363 0.11 8.74 0.24
C TRP A 363 -0.94 8.44 1.32
N LEU A 364 -0.96 9.21 2.40
CA LEU A 364 -1.94 9.09 3.47
C LEU A 364 -3.34 9.46 2.99
N ASN A 365 -3.49 10.54 2.19
CA ASN A 365 -4.78 10.89 1.58
C ASN A 365 -5.28 9.88 0.55
N GLU A 366 -4.36 9.14 -0.07
CA GLU A 366 -4.68 8.04 -0.99
C GLU A 366 -5.01 6.73 -0.26
N HIS A 367 -4.99 6.74 1.08
CA HIS A 367 -5.13 5.58 1.94
C HIS A 367 -4.19 4.42 1.56
N LYS A 368 -2.99 4.73 1.05
CA LYS A 368 -2.01 3.72 0.66
C LYS A 368 -1.22 3.22 1.86
N PRO A 369 -0.93 1.91 1.95
CA PRO A 369 -0.04 1.41 2.98
C PRO A 369 1.38 1.86 2.67
N LEU A 370 2.05 2.59 3.55
CA LEU A 370 3.39 3.13 3.27
C LEU A 370 4.43 2.64 4.28
N LEU A 371 5.70 2.63 3.87
CA LEU A 371 6.82 2.19 4.70
C LEU A 371 7.88 3.28 4.84
N LEU A 372 8.24 3.60 6.08
CA LEU A 372 9.37 4.44 6.45
C LEU A 372 10.55 3.55 6.82
N CYS A 373 11.60 3.55 6.01
CA CYS A 373 12.83 2.84 6.31
C CYS A 373 13.94 3.81 6.69
N GLY A 374 14.82 3.48 7.62
CA GLY A 374 15.85 4.41 8.09
C GLY A 374 16.58 3.89 9.32
N PRO A 375 17.80 4.38 9.63
CA PRO A 375 18.46 3.99 10.87
C PRO A 375 17.67 4.44 12.12
N PRO A 376 17.93 3.83 13.30
CA PRO A 376 17.26 4.24 14.53
C PRO A 376 17.56 5.71 14.85
N GLY A 377 16.55 6.48 15.28
CA GLY A 377 16.72 7.90 15.60
C GLY A 377 16.79 8.86 14.40
N SER A 378 16.61 8.39 13.16
CA SER A 378 16.60 9.27 11.98
C SER A 378 15.37 10.16 11.83
N GLY A 379 14.39 10.06 12.73
CA GLY A 379 13.17 10.87 12.71
C GLY A 379 12.01 10.28 11.91
N LYS A 380 12.02 8.97 11.59
CA LYS A 380 10.92 8.25 10.92
C LYS A 380 9.56 8.51 11.57
N THR A 381 9.44 8.14 12.85
CA THR A 381 8.23 8.25 13.66
C THR A 381 7.81 9.71 13.85
N MET A 382 8.79 10.58 14.09
CA MET A 382 8.57 12.02 14.24
C MET A 382 7.98 12.66 12.97
N THR A 383 8.53 12.32 11.80
CA THR A 383 8.08 12.85 10.50
C THR A 383 6.67 12.36 10.19
N LEU A 384 6.37 11.10 10.49
CA LEU A 384 5.03 10.53 10.32
C LEU A 384 4.00 11.26 11.20
N PHE A 385 4.28 11.41 12.50
CA PHE A 385 3.37 12.13 13.40
C PHE A 385 3.20 13.61 13.02
N SER A 386 4.22 14.25 12.45
CA SER A 386 4.10 15.60 11.88
C SER A 386 3.09 15.62 10.73
N ALA A 387 3.22 14.71 9.76
CA ALA A 387 2.30 14.60 8.63
C ALA A 387 0.85 14.29 9.07
N LEU A 388 0.69 13.50 10.12
CA LEU A 388 -0.61 13.10 10.65
C LEU A 388 -1.34 14.25 11.37
N ARG A 389 -0.63 15.25 11.90
CA ARG A 389 -1.26 16.46 12.47
C ARG A 389 -2.05 17.25 11.43
N SER A 390 -1.65 17.16 10.17
CA SER A 390 -2.33 17.78 9.03
C SER A 390 -3.61 17.01 8.61
N LEU A 391 -3.89 15.84 9.21
CA LEU A 391 -5.03 14.97 8.89
C LEU A 391 -5.93 14.74 10.12
N PRO A 392 -6.82 15.71 10.46
CA PRO A 392 -7.65 15.63 11.67
C PRO A 392 -8.70 14.52 11.63
N ALA A 393 -8.99 13.95 10.45
CA ALA A 393 -9.91 12.82 10.29
C ALA A 393 -9.27 11.47 10.65
N CYS A 394 -7.95 11.43 10.85
CA CYS A 394 -7.22 10.20 11.13
C CYS A 394 -6.88 10.08 12.63
N GLU A 395 -7.03 8.88 13.17
CA GLU A 395 -6.58 8.47 14.50
C GLU A 395 -5.48 7.43 14.34
N VAL A 396 -4.42 7.52 15.14
CA VAL A 396 -3.21 6.72 14.97
C VAL A 396 -3.10 5.74 16.12
N VAL A 397 -2.97 4.47 15.78
CA VAL A 397 -2.81 3.39 16.75
C VAL A 397 -1.43 2.77 16.56
N GLY A 398 -0.54 3.02 17.51
CA GLY A 398 0.82 2.50 17.49
C GLY A 398 0.91 1.05 17.96
N LEU A 399 1.59 0.21 17.18
CA LEU A 399 1.95 -1.16 17.48
C LEU A 399 3.46 -1.29 17.38
N ASN A 400 4.09 -1.80 18.43
CA ASN A 400 5.52 -2.08 18.44
C ASN A 400 5.72 -3.56 18.14
N PHE A 401 6.27 -3.88 16.97
CA PHE A 401 6.54 -5.26 16.61
C PHE A 401 7.81 -5.74 17.31
N SER A 402 7.78 -7.02 17.62
CA SER A 402 8.86 -7.81 18.19
C SER A 402 9.01 -9.10 17.39
N SER A 403 10.05 -9.88 17.68
CA SER A 403 10.27 -11.17 17.01
C SER A 403 9.09 -12.14 17.19
N ALA A 404 8.40 -12.08 18.33
CA ALA A 404 7.23 -12.92 18.64
C ALA A 404 5.88 -12.33 18.16
N THR A 405 5.90 -11.28 17.34
CA THR A 405 4.65 -10.65 16.89
C THR A 405 3.93 -11.50 15.85
N THR A 406 2.65 -11.75 16.11
CA THR A 406 1.78 -12.58 15.29
C THR A 406 0.50 -11.81 14.92
N PRO A 407 -0.29 -12.28 13.92
CA PRO A 407 -1.54 -11.62 13.50
C PRO A 407 -2.52 -11.33 14.65
N GLU A 408 -2.50 -12.14 15.70
CA GLU A 408 -3.38 -12.03 16.86
C GLU A 408 -3.17 -10.71 17.63
N LEU A 409 -1.98 -10.08 17.56
CA LEU A 409 -1.75 -8.75 18.13
C LEU A 409 -2.61 -7.70 17.41
N ILE A 410 -2.62 -7.71 16.08
CA ILE A 410 -3.41 -6.77 15.27
C ILE A 410 -4.90 -7.03 15.50
N MET A 411 -5.31 -8.29 15.61
CA MET A 411 -6.70 -8.66 15.93
C MET A 411 -7.16 -8.13 17.28
N LYS A 412 -6.31 -8.15 18.31
CA LYS A 412 -6.61 -7.53 19.62
C LYS A 412 -6.76 -6.01 19.50
N THR A 413 -5.93 -5.37 18.68
CA THR A 413 -6.02 -3.94 18.41
C THR A 413 -7.33 -3.59 17.69
N PHE A 414 -7.72 -4.37 16.68
CA PHE A 414 -9.02 -4.23 16.03
C PHE A 414 -10.18 -4.39 17.01
N ALA A 415 -10.14 -5.37 17.91
CA ALA A 415 -11.17 -5.54 18.92
C ALA A 415 -11.29 -4.35 19.91
N HIS A 416 -10.22 -3.57 20.09
CA HIS A 416 -10.22 -2.42 20.99
C HIS A 416 -10.73 -1.13 20.31
N TYR A 417 -10.31 -0.86 19.08
CA TYR A 417 -10.58 0.42 18.40
C TYR A 417 -11.69 0.35 17.33
N CYS A 418 -12.09 -0.85 16.93
CA CYS A 418 -13.04 -1.07 15.85
C CYS A 418 -14.24 -1.90 16.34
N GLU A 419 -15.33 -1.82 15.58
CA GLU A 419 -16.55 -2.58 15.79
C GLU A 419 -17.00 -3.28 14.51
N TYR A 420 -17.65 -4.42 14.68
CA TYR A 420 -18.20 -5.17 13.55
C TYR A 420 -19.59 -4.69 13.22
N LYS A 421 -19.80 -4.26 11.97
CA LYS A 421 -21.10 -3.83 11.44
C LYS A 421 -21.55 -4.77 10.34
N LYS A 422 -22.87 -4.96 10.23
CA LYS A 422 -23.48 -5.70 9.12
C LYS A 422 -24.01 -4.70 8.12
N THR A 423 -23.51 -4.78 6.90
CA THR A 423 -23.89 -3.93 5.77
C THR A 423 -24.62 -4.76 4.73
N ALA A 424 -25.66 -4.18 4.12
CA ALA A 424 -26.50 -4.89 3.15
C ALA A 424 -25.75 -5.32 1.87
N THR A 425 -24.68 -4.61 1.50
CA THR A 425 -23.94 -4.79 0.25
C THR A 425 -22.66 -5.63 0.40
N SER A 426 -21.87 -5.39 1.45
CA SER A 426 -20.55 -5.99 1.67
C SER A 426 -20.54 -7.09 2.74
N GLY A 427 -21.67 -7.41 3.37
CA GLY A 427 -21.72 -8.42 4.43
C GLY A 427 -21.23 -7.87 5.76
N VAL A 428 -20.19 -8.45 6.36
CA VAL A 428 -19.66 -7.98 7.65
C VAL A 428 -18.45 -7.10 7.42
N VAL A 429 -18.51 -5.87 7.94
CA VAL A 429 -17.41 -4.90 7.88
C VAL A 429 -16.84 -4.69 9.28
N LEU A 430 -15.54 -4.44 9.36
CA LEU A 430 -14.84 -3.94 10.54
C LEU A 430 -14.52 -2.48 10.29
N ALA A 431 -15.09 -1.60 11.12
CA ALA A 431 -14.94 -0.16 11.00
C ALA A 431 -14.54 0.45 12.35
N PRO A 432 -13.86 1.60 12.36
CA PRO A 432 -13.59 2.36 13.58
C PRO A 432 -14.85 2.61 14.40
N SER A 433 -14.74 2.49 15.73
CA SER A 433 -15.85 2.76 16.65
C SER A 433 -16.23 4.25 16.68
N GLN A 434 -15.27 5.12 16.36
CA GLN A 434 -15.52 6.55 16.19
C GLN A 434 -16.10 6.83 14.78
N LEU A 435 -17.25 7.51 14.73
CA LEU A 435 -17.92 7.84 13.47
C LEU A 435 -17.10 8.83 12.64
N GLY A 436 -16.95 8.55 11.35
CA GLY A 436 -16.26 9.43 10.37
C GLY A 436 -14.75 9.51 10.53
N LYS A 437 -14.15 8.69 11.40
CA LYS A 437 -12.70 8.63 11.59
C LYS A 437 -12.08 7.50 10.78
N TRP A 438 -10.84 7.73 10.35
CA TRP A 438 -9.94 6.72 9.79
C TRP A 438 -8.98 6.25 10.87
N ILE A 439 -8.77 4.94 11.00
CA ILE A 439 -7.73 4.39 11.87
C ILE A 439 -6.48 4.09 11.04
N ILE A 440 -5.35 4.61 11.50
CA ILE A 440 -4.03 4.31 10.97
C ILE A 440 -3.33 3.39 11.96
N VAL A 441 -3.18 2.13 11.58
CA VAL A 441 -2.40 1.14 12.33
C VAL A 441 -0.92 1.35 11.99
N PHE A 442 -0.20 1.98 12.91
CA PHE A 442 1.23 2.23 12.78
C PHE A 442 2.03 1.05 13.36
N CYS A 443 2.73 0.31 12.49
CA CYS A 443 3.56 -0.82 12.87
C CYS A 443 5.03 -0.39 12.93
N ASP A 444 5.53 -0.10 14.13
CA ASP A 444 6.95 0.14 14.35
C ASP A 444 7.72 -1.19 14.34
N GLU A 445 8.94 -1.18 13.80
CA GLU A 445 9.78 -2.36 13.60
C GLU A 445 9.11 -3.50 12.79
N ILE A 446 8.38 -3.13 11.72
CA ILE A 446 7.57 -4.07 10.93
C ILE A 446 8.36 -5.27 10.36
N ASN A 447 9.68 -5.14 10.17
CA ASN A 447 10.56 -6.17 9.63
C ASN A 447 11.36 -6.95 10.69
N LEU A 448 10.96 -6.84 11.96
CA LEU A 448 11.49 -7.61 13.09
C LEU A 448 10.82 -8.98 13.35
N PRO A 449 9.52 -9.20 13.05
CA PRO A 449 8.84 -10.47 13.35
C PRO A 449 9.55 -11.69 12.78
N ASP A 450 9.53 -12.79 13.53
CA ASP A 450 10.20 -14.01 13.12
C ASP A 450 9.52 -14.69 11.94
N GLU A 451 10.34 -15.07 10.96
CA GLU A 451 10.00 -16.08 9.97
C GLU A 451 9.80 -17.45 10.62
N ASP A 452 8.86 -18.22 10.10
CA ASP A 452 8.77 -19.64 10.40
C ASP A 452 9.92 -20.44 9.76
N LYS A 453 9.87 -21.77 9.90
CA LYS A 453 10.90 -22.69 9.35
C LYS A 453 11.03 -22.62 7.82
N TYR A 454 10.08 -21.98 7.15
CA TYR A 454 9.95 -21.93 5.70
C TYR A 454 10.03 -20.48 5.17
N GLY A 455 10.56 -19.55 5.98
CA GLY A 455 10.84 -18.18 5.55
C GLY A 455 9.61 -17.26 5.49
N THR A 456 8.49 -17.64 6.11
CA THR A 456 7.26 -16.81 6.07
C THR A 456 7.06 -16.04 7.38
N GLN A 457 6.92 -14.71 7.28
CA GLN A 457 6.46 -13.88 8.40
C GLN A 457 4.92 -13.83 8.41
N ARG A 458 4.27 -14.59 9.30
CA ARG A 458 2.79 -14.70 9.36
C ARG A 458 2.08 -13.35 9.46
N VAL A 459 2.59 -12.43 10.28
CA VAL A 459 2.01 -11.09 10.44
C VAL A 459 2.07 -10.27 9.15
N ILE A 460 3.12 -10.44 8.33
CA ILE A 460 3.25 -9.74 7.04
C ILE A 460 2.31 -10.35 5.99
N SER A 461 2.14 -11.67 5.98
CA SER A 461 1.12 -12.34 5.16
C SER A 461 -0.29 -11.86 5.52
N PHE A 462 -0.62 -11.75 6.81
CA PHE A 462 -1.89 -11.20 7.27
C PHE A 462 -2.09 -9.72 6.87
N LEU A 463 -1.07 -8.88 7.04
CA LEU A 463 -1.11 -7.48 6.59
C LEU A 463 -1.31 -7.39 5.07
N ARG A 464 -0.63 -8.23 4.28
CA ARG A 464 -0.84 -8.31 2.84
C ARG A 464 -2.28 -8.71 2.51
N GLN A 465 -2.85 -9.71 3.19
CA GLN A 465 -4.23 -10.13 2.98
C GLN A 465 -5.20 -8.96 3.22
N CYS A 466 -5.00 -8.22 4.31
CA CYS A 466 -5.77 -7.02 4.64
C CYS A 466 -5.67 -5.94 3.55
N ILE A 467 -4.47 -5.72 2.99
CA ILE A 467 -4.21 -4.69 1.98
C ILE A 467 -4.70 -5.09 0.59
N GLU A 468 -4.41 -6.32 0.14
CA GLU A 468 -4.64 -6.77 -1.23
C GLU A 468 -6.09 -7.21 -1.45
N HIS A 469 -6.68 -7.88 -0.46
CA HIS A 469 -8.05 -8.39 -0.53
C HIS A 469 -9.05 -7.53 0.25
N GLY A 470 -8.59 -6.50 0.97
CA GLY A 470 -9.45 -5.57 1.69
C GLY A 470 -10.15 -6.18 2.91
N GLY A 471 -9.57 -7.21 3.51
CA GLY A 471 -10.23 -7.98 4.56
C GLY A 471 -9.43 -9.18 5.07
N PHE A 472 -10.05 -9.92 5.99
CA PHE A 472 -9.51 -11.15 6.55
C PHE A 472 -10.66 -12.08 6.99
N TYR A 473 -10.38 -13.36 7.25
CA TYR A 473 -11.38 -14.25 7.83
C TYR A 473 -11.34 -14.21 9.35
N ARG A 474 -12.50 -14.02 9.97
CA ARG A 474 -12.65 -14.25 11.40
C ARG A 474 -12.69 -15.75 11.65
N THR A 475 -11.77 -16.27 12.45
CA THR A 475 -11.61 -17.71 12.67
C THR A 475 -12.75 -18.33 13.48
N SER A 476 -13.48 -17.54 14.28
CA SER A 476 -14.57 -18.03 15.14
C SER A 476 -15.84 -18.46 14.39
N ASP A 477 -16.15 -17.80 13.27
CA ASP A 477 -17.39 -18.02 12.49
C ASP A 477 -17.11 -18.19 10.99
N HIS A 478 -15.82 -18.31 10.62
CA HIS A 478 -15.32 -18.44 9.25
C HIS A 478 -15.87 -17.41 8.26
N THR A 479 -16.25 -16.23 8.76
CA THR A 479 -16.85 -15.17 7.95
C THR A 479 -15.77 -14.22 7.46
N TRP A 480 -15.87 -13.85 6.18
CA TRP A 480 -15.02 -12.81 5.61
C TRP A 480 -15.42 -11.44 6.15
N ILE A 481 -14.43 -10.72 6.69
CA ILE A 481 -14.58 -9.39 7.26
C ILE A 481 -13.92 -8.39 6.33
N HIS A 482 -14.67 -7.44 5.82
CA HIS A 482 -14.13 -6.33 5.05
C HIS A 482 -13.61 -5.22 5.96
N LEU A 483 -12.46 -4.64 5.63
CA LEU A 483 -11.93 -3.48 6.33
C LEU A 483 -12.55 -2.20 5.74
N GLU A 484 -13.07 -1.33 6.61
CA GLU A 484 -13.63 -0.03 6.24
C GLU A 484 -12.92 1.06 7.06
N ARG A 485 -12.40 2.10 6.40
CA ARG A 485 -11.66 3.21 7.04
C ARG A 485 -10.48 2.78 7.94
N ILE A 486 -9.75 1.73 7.54
CA ILE A 486 -8.53 1.25 8.23
C ILE A 486 -7.37 1.26 7.24
N GLN A 487 -6.26 1.88 7.63
CA GLN A 487 -5.03 1.99 6.83
C GLN A 487 -3.83 1.51 7.66
N PHE A 488 -2.80 1.00 6.99
CA PHE A 488 -1.57 0.53 7.64
C PHE A 488 -0.39 1.44 7.29
N VAL A 489 0.47 1.73 8.26
CA VAL A 489 1.74 2.44 8.03
C VAL A 489 2.83 1.69 8.78
N GLY A 490 3.94 1.38 8.13
CA GLY A 490 5.07 0.71 8.77
C GLY A 490 6.28 1.60 8.93
N ALA A 491 7.04 1.40 9.99
CA ALA A 491 8.41 1.88 10.12
C ALA A 491 9.36 0.71 10.35
N CYS A 492 10.56 0.80 9.79
CA CYS A 492 11.59 -0.22 9.95
C CYS A 492 13.00 0.37 9.84
N ASN A 493 13.95 -0.44 10.29
CA ASN A 493 15.36 -0.25 9.96
C ASN A 493 15.70 -1.05 8.70
N PRO A 494 16.76 -0.68 7.96
CA PRO A 494 17.22 -1.44 6.81
C PRO A 494 17.34 -2.95 7.10
N PRO A 495 17.01 -3.83 6.14
CA PRO A 495 17.17 -5.28 6.32
C PRO A 495 18.64 -5.71 6.46
N THR A 496 19.59 -4.80 6.17
CA THR A 496 21.02 -4.99 6.42
C THR A 496 21.39 -4.97 7.90
N ASP A 497 20.51 -4.44 8.75
CA ASP A 497 20.77 -4.31 10.19
C ASP A 497 20.57 -5.66 10.91
N PRO A 498 21.35 -5.97 11.95
CA PRO A 498 21.24 -7.23 12.67
C PRO A 498 19.85 -7.50 13.23
N GLY A 499 19.33 -8.71 12.99
CA GLY A 499 18.02 -9.15 13.47
C GLY A 499 16.84 -8.61 12.67
N ARG A 500 17.07 -7.84 11.59
CA ARG A 500 16.03 -7.43 10.65
C ARG A 500 15.93 -8.44 9.51
N LYS A 501 14.71 -8.69 9.05
CA LYS A 501 14.39 -9.66 7.99
C LYS A 501 13.87 -8.93 6.76
N PRO A 502 14.21 -9.37 5.53
CA PRO A 502 13.68 -8.76 4.32
C PRO A 502 12.17 -9.02 4.22
N LEU A 503 11.40 -7.99 3.88
CA LEU A 503 9.95 -8.14 3.70
C LEU A 503 9.64 -8.82 2.37
N SER A 504 8.62 -9.69 2.34
CA SER A 504 8.18 -10.38 1.13
C SER A 504 7.82 -9.41 0.00
N HIS A 505 8.23 -9.74 -1.23
CA HIS A 505 7.92 -8.94 -2.43
C HIS A 505 6.41 -8.83 -2.66
N ARG A 506 5.63 -9.84 -2.25
CA ARG A 506 4.17 -9.81 -2.32
C ARG A 506 3.57 -8.69 -1.47
N PHE A 507 4.16 -8.42 -0.31
CA PHE A 507 3.76 -7.32 0.55
C PHE A 507 4.31 -5.97 0.02
N LEU A 508 5.61 -5.92 -0.28
CA LEU A 508 6.28 -4.69 -0.75
C LEU A 508 5.68 -4.13 -2.04
N ARG A 509 5.10 -4.98 -2.90
CA ARG A 509 4.41 -4.54 -4.12
C ARG A 509 3.37 -3.44 -3.87
N HIS A 510 2.66 -3.50 -2.74
CA HIS A 510 1.57 -2.57 -2.43
C HIS A 510 2.03 -1.31 -1.68
N CYS A 511 3.28 -1.31 -1.18
CA CYS A 511 3.74 -0.33 -0.22
C CYS A 511 4.74 0.65 -0.83
N PRO A 512 4.39 1.94 -1.02
CA PRO A 512 5.37 2.98 -1.25
C PRO A 512 6.40 3.02 -0.12
N LEU A 513 7.66 3.29 -0.47
CA LEU A 513 8.75 3.29 0.49
C LEU A 513 9.50 4.61 0.44
N ILE A 514 9.80 5.14 1.63
CA ILE A 514 10.65 6.31 1.79
C ILE A 514 11.80 5.98 2.74
N TYR A 515 13.01 6.32 2.33
CA TYR A 515 14.18 6.28 3.19
C TYR A 515 14.35 7.61 3.94
N VAL A 516 14.48 7.54 5.25
CA VAL A 516 14.76 8.68 6.11
C VAL A 516 16.11 8.44 6.78
N ASP A 517 17.14 9.12 6.27
CA ASP A 517 18.49 9.09 6.85
C ASP A 517 18.63 10.13 7.96
N TYR A 518 19.76 10.11 8.67
CA TYR A 518 20.08 11.15 9.64
C TYR A 518 20.11 12.54 8.99
N PRO A 519 19.61 13.58 9.69
CA PRO A 519 19.69 14.94 9.17
C PRO A 519 21.15 15.34 8.89
N GLY A 520 21.37 16.02 7.77
CA GLY A 520 22.69 16.56 7.43
C GLY A 520 23.17 17.66 8.39
N GLU A 521 24.44 18.05 8.29
CA GLU A 521 25.06 19.03 9.20
C GLU A 521 24.30 20.37 9.28
N ILE A 522 23.81 20.88 8.14
CA ILE A 522 23.05 22.14 8.07
C ILE A 522 21.73 22.00 8.83
N SER A 523 21.00 20.91 8.59
CA SER A 523 19.75 20.58 9.29
C SER A 523 19.98 20.42 10.80
N LEU A 524 21.06 19.74 11.22
CA LEU A 524 21.42 19.58 12.64
C LEU A 524 21.74 20.92 13.30
N LYS A 525 22.53 21.78 12.65
CA LYS A 525 22.83 23.13 13.13
C LYS A 525 21.57 23.96 13.32
N GLN A 526 20.60 23.85 12.41
CA GLN A 526 19.30 24.52 12.54
C GLN A 526 18.47 23.95 13.69
N ILE A 527 18.33 22.62 13.78
CA ILE A 527 17.55 21.94 14.81
C ILE A 527 18.11 22.28 16.19
N TYR A 528 19.36 21.88 16.46
CA TYR A 528 19.98 22.07 17.77
C TYR A 528 20.30 23.54 18.06
N GLY A 529 20.61 24.35 17.03
CA GLY A 529 20.79 25.79 17.21
C GLY A 529 19.50 26.49 17.67
N THR A 530 18.33 26.01 17.23
CA THR A 530 17.04 26.54 17.67
C THR A 530 16.73 26.13 19.11
N PHE A 531 16.98 24.87 19.48
CA PHE A 531 16.88 24.41 20.87
C PHE A 531 17.84 25.17 21.80
N ASN A 532 19.11 25.32 21.42
CA ASN A 532 20.11 26.02 22.23
C ASN A 532 19.76 27.49 22.41
N ARG A 533 19.32 28.20 21.36
CA ARG A 533 18.86 29.59 21.48
C ARG A 533 17.72 29.74 22.48
N ALA A 534 16.78 28.79 22.48
CA ALA A 534 15.64 28.79 23.39
C ALA A 534 16.03 28.48 24.84
N MET A 535 16.95 27.52 25.06
CA MET A 535 17.52 27.25 26.37
C MET A 535 18.25 28.47 26.95
N LEU A 536 19.06 29.14 26.13
CA LEU A 536 19.84 30.30 26.54
C LEU A 536 18.98 31.53 26.87
N LYS A 537 17.77 31.65 26.30
CA LYS A 537 16.80 32.69 26.70
C LYS A 537 16.42 32.62 28.19
N LYS A 538 16.44 31.44 28.83
CA LYS A 538 16.20 31.31 30.28
C LYS A 538 17.28 32.01 31.12
N PHE A 539 18.53 32.01 30.65
CA PHE A 539 19.66 32.57 31.38
C PHE A 539 19.79 34.09 31.22
N ASN A 540 19.33 34.67 30.10
CA ASN A 540 19.32 36.13 29.93
C ASN A 540 18.33 36.87 30.86
N ASN A 541 17.35 36.17 31.43
CA ASN A 541 16.45 36.73 32.45
C ASN A 541 17.02 36.66 33.87
N MET A 542 18.16 36.02 34.07
CA MET A 542 18.95 36.11 35.30
C MET A 542 20.01 37.20 35.12
N LYS A 543 19.60 38.47 35.22
CA LYS A 543 20.60 39.53 35.50
C LYS A 543 21.06 39.40 36.97
N PRO A 544 22.34 39.72 37.25
CA PRO A 544 22.97 39.50 38.54
C PRO A 544 22.30 40.23 39.71
#